data_AF-A0A944N8S4-F1
#
_entry.id   AF-A0A944N8S4-F1
#
_cell.length_a   1.000
_cell.length_b   1.000
_cell.length_c   1.000
_cell.angle_alpha   90.00
_cell.angle_beta   90.00
_cell.angle_gamma   90.00
#
_symmetry.space_group_name_H-M   'P 1'
#
loop_
_entity.id
_entity.type
_entity.pdbx_description
1 polymer ?
#
loop_
_entity_poly.entity_id
_entity_poly.type
_entity_poly.pdbx_seq_one_letter_code
_entity_poly.pdbx_strand_id
1 'polypeptide(L)'
;MIRFAILVLTLFLFLFSFAAWGYGVGYSSFPLMQDRKLISAEATGIISNGSGLGMQVRYTHKLNKHTIVDAGVGVSGGDRSGRLFLGADYEIFPDYNQQPRFSVKASVENALEFEARHNIISVAPTLSKGFNFWGHEGFPFVSIPMGVSLRGEDSTYHTVVNLAMGITGHLPIKGYSHLTANAEATISLRNNYSAIFFGVSYPLE
;
A
#
# COMPACT_ATOMS: atom_id res chain seq x y z
N MET A 1 6.70 29.94 35.33
CA MET A 1 7.04 30.21 33.91
C MET A 1 8.12 29.29 33.36
N ILE A 2 9.26 29.10 34.04
CA ILE A 2 10.39 28.27 33.55
C ILE A 2 9.99 26.83 33.20
N ARG A 3 9.13 26.18 34.00
CA ARG A 3 8.66 24.80 33.75
C ARG A 3 7.78 24.67 32.49
N PHE A 4 7.04 25.72 32.13
CA PHE A 4 6.21 25.73 30.91
C PHE A 4 7.08 25.96 29.67
N ALA A 5 8.11 26.81 29.77
CA ALA A 5 9.10 26.99 28.71
C ALA A 5 9.92 25.71 28.46
N ILE A 6 10.28 24.97 29.52
CA ILE A 6 10.96 23.66 29.39
C ILE A 6 10.04 22.63 28.73
N LEU A 7 8.75 22.60 29.07
CA LEU A 7 7.76 21.71 28.45
C LEU A 7 7.53 22.04 26.97
N VAL A 8 7.41 23.32 26.62
CA VAL A 8 7.27 23.77 25.24
C VAL A 8 8.55 23.50 24.45
N LEU A 9 9.73 23.71 25.03
CA LEU A 9 11.03 23.40 24.42
C LEU A 9 11.23 21.89 24.24
N THR A 10 10.82 21.06 25.20
CA THR A 10 10.85 19.60 25.02
C THR A 10 9.84 19.12 23.98
N LEU A 11 8.65 19.72 23.90
CA LEU A 11 7.67 19.45 22.85
C LEU A 11 8.20 19.90 21.46
N PHE A 12 8.93 21.02 21.41
CA PHE A 12 9.57 21.52 20.18
C PHE A 12 10.76 20.65 19.75
N LEU A 13 11.55 20.13 20.69
CA LEU A 13 12.66 19.21 20.41
C LEU A 13 12.17 17.82 19.96
N PHE A 14 10.98 17.39 20.36
CA PHE A 14 10.34 16.18 19.82
C PHE A 14 9.88 16.35 18.36
N LEU A 15 9.62 17.58 17.90
CA LEU A 15 9.24 17.87 16.52
C LEU A 15 10.42 17.90 15.53
N PHE A 16 11.67 17.82 16.02
CA PHE A 16 12.89 17.91 15.20
C PHE A 16 13.63 16.58 15.00
N SER A 17 13.03 15.44 15.32
CA SER A 17 13.59 14.12 14.95
C SER A 17 13.22 13.74 13.51
N PHE A 18 13.65 14.55 12.53
CA PHE A 18 13.62 14.16 11.12
C PHE A 18 14.88 13.34 10.82
N ALA A 19 14.74 12.01 10.85
CA ALA A 19 15.68 11.13 10.17
C ALA A 19 15.00 9.80 9.81
N ALA A 20 15.19 9.41 8.56
CA ALA A 20 14.89 8.13 7.93
C ALA A 20 13.42 7.88 7.55
N TRP A 21 13.20 7.88 6.24
CA TRP A 21 11.94 7.60 5.57
C TRP A 21 12.04 6.19 4.98
N GLY A 22 11.01 5.36 5.13
CA GLY A 22 10.94 4.03 4.50
C GLY A 22 9.55 3.78 3.93
N TYR A 23 9.47 3.05 2.82
CA TYR A 23 8.29 2.86 1.97
C TYR A 23 7.04 2.18 2.60
N GLY A 24 5.93 2.23 1.86
CA GLY A 24 4.59 1.69 2.10
C GLY A 24 4.02 1.10 0.79
N VAL A 25 3.58 -0.15 0.84
CA VAL A 25 3.10 -0.92 -0.32
C VAL A 25 1.78 -0.35 -0.85
N GLY A 26 1.49 -0.54 -2.15
CA GLY A 26 0.12 -0.40 -2.64
C GLY A 26 -0.67 -1.64 -2.19
N TYR A 27 -1.51 -1.51 -1.18
CA TYR A 27 -2.24 -2.61 -0.53
C TYR A 27 -3.58 -2.92 -1.21
N SER A 28 -3.70 -2.61 -2.50
CA SER A 28 -4.93 -2.82 -3.25
C SER A 28 -5.45 -4.25 -3.08
N SER A 29 -6.58 -4.33 -2.38
CA SER A 29 -7.33 -5.56 -2.17
C SER A 29 -8.28 -5.72 -3.35
N PHE A 30 -7.99 -6.68 -4.23
CA PHE A 30 -8.92 -7.08 -5.27
C PHE A 30 -9.88 -8.13 -4.71
N PRO A 31 -11.19 -7.92 -4.75
CA PRO A 31 -12.17 -8.96 -4.49
C PRO A 31 -12.16 -9.91 -5.70
N LEU A 32 -11.25 -10.86 -5.66
CA LEU A 32 -10.93 -11.81 -6.72
C LEU A 32 -11.95 -12.95 -6.78
N MET A 33 -13.25 -12.65 -6.70
CA MET A 33 -14.29 -13.68 -6.80
C MET A 33 -14.35 -14.32 -8.19
N GLN A 34 -13.78 -13.70 -9.22
CA GLN A 34 -13.92 -14.13 -10.61
C GLN A 34 -12.61 -14.57 -11.29
N ASP A 35 -11.48 -13.88 -11.07
CA ASP A 35 -10.24 -14.14 -11.81
C ASP A 35 -9.08 -14.57 -10.92
N ARG A 36 -8.38 -15.62 -11.34
CA ARG A 36 -7.27 -16.21 -10.57
C ARG A 36 -5.98 -15.39 -10.70
N LYS A 37 -5.78 -14.68 -11.81
CA LYS A 37 -4.55 -13.97 -12.13
C LYS A 37 -4.87 -12.59 -12.68
N LEU A 38 -4.20 -11.55 -12.18
CA LEU A 38 -4.31 -10.18 -12.66
C LEU A 38 -2.93 -9.61 -12.98
N ILE A 39 -2.87 -8.78 -14.01
CA ILE A 39 -1.77 -7.83 -14.21
C ILE A 39 -2.30 -6.40 -14.07
N SER A 40 -1.65 -5.61 -13.22
CA SER A 40 -2.07 -4.25 -12.88
C SER A 40 -0.98 -3.27 -13.26
N ALA A 41 -1.39 -2.14 -13.85
CA ALA A 41 -0.56 -0.97 -14.00
C ALA A 41 -1.10 0.14 -13.08
N GLU A 42 -0.26 0.70 -12.22
CA GLU A 42 -0.67 1.73 -11.26
C GLU A 42 0.22 2.97 -11.36
N ALA A 43 -0.40 4.13 -11.56
CA ALA A 43 0.26 5.42 -11.40
C ALA A 43 0.36 5.75 -9.90
N THR A 44 1.50 6.27 -9.49
CA THR A 44 1.81 6.64 -8.10
C THR A 44 2.10 8.14 -8.03
N GLY A 45 1.46 8.83 -7.09
CA GLY A 45 1.78 10.20 -6.70
C GLY A 45 2.25 10.25 -5.26
N ILE A 46 3.54 10.48 -5.05
CA ILE A 46 4.19 10.66 -3.75
C ILE A 46 4.03 12.13 -3.38
N ILE A 47 3.24 12.39 -2.33
CA ILE A 47 2.81 13.76 -1.97
C ILE A 47 3.54 14.31 -0.75
N SER A 48 4.20 13.46 0.03
CA SER A 48 5.10 13.92 1.09
C SER A 48 6.52 13.51 0.76
N ASN A 49 7.48 14.18 1.39
CA ASN A 49 8.83 13.64 1.49
C ASN A 49 9.53 13.48 0.12
N GLY A 50 9.77 14.58 -0.59
CA GLY A 50 10.48 14.55 -1.88
C GLY A 50 9.56 14.15 -3.04
N SER A 51 8.49 14.94 -3.23
CA SER A 51 7.37 14.65 -4.14
C SER A 51 7.80 14.01 -5.46
N GLY A 52 7.06 13.00 -5.89
CA GLY A 52 7.46 12.17 -7.02
C GLY A 52 6.25 11.57 -7.73
N LEU A 53 6.34 11.48 -9.06
CA LEU A 53 5.39 10.71 -9.85
C LEU A 53 6.06 9.42 -10.29
N GLY A 54 5.31 8.34 -10.27
CA GLY A 54 5.80 7.03 -10.65
C GLY A 54 4.76 6.14 -11.26
N MET A 55 5.22 4.97 -11.67
CA MET A 55 4.40 3.90 -12.19
C MET A 55 4.90 2.58 -11.62
N GLN A 56 3.98 1.66 -11.43
CA GLN A 56 4.30 0.29 -11.04
C GLN A 56 3.50 -0.71 -11.87
N VAL A 57 4.06 -1.90 -12.00
CA VAL A 57 3.39 -3.07 -12.53
C VAL A 57 3.31 -4.11 -11.41
N ARG A 58 2.13 -4.69 -11.21
CA ARG A 58 1.89 -5.74 -10.23
C ARG A 58 1.27 -6.94 -10.92
N TYR A 59 1.76 -8.12 -10.60
CA TYR A 59 1.12 -9.39 -10.90
C TYR A 59 0.53 -9.95 -9.60
N THR A 60 -0.75 -10.34 -9.65
CA THR A 60 -1.49 -10.88 -8.50
C THR A 60 -2.06 -12.24 -8.87
N HIS A 61 -1.90 -13.25 -8.01
CA HIS A 61 -2.43 -14.60 -8.21
C HIS A 61 -3.15 -15.09 -6.96
N LYS A 62 -4.45 -15.37 -7.08
CA LYS A 62 -5.23 -16.07 -6.06
C LYS A 62 -5.00 -17.57 -6.17
N LEU A 63 -4.16 -18.10 -5.27
CA LEU A 63 -3.81 -19.52 -5.23
C LEU A 63 -4.99 -20.39 -4.79
N ASN A 64 -5.76 -19.91 -3.82
CA ASN A 64 -6.94 -20.58 -3.28
C ASN A 64 -7.91 -19.56 -2.64
N LYS A 65 -8.97 -20.03 -1.97
CA LYS A 65 -9.98 -19.15 -1.35
C LYS A 65 -9.44 -18.26 -0.22
N HIS A 66 -8.30 -18.60 0.36
CA HIS A 66 -7.70 -17.93 1.51
C HIS A 66 -6.35 -17.30 1.22
N THR A 67 -5.74 -17.56 0.07
CA THR A 67 -4.35 -17.14 -0.19
C THR A 67 -4.22 -16.46 -1.54
N ILE A 68 -3.72 -15.24 -1.49
CA ILE A 68 -3.36 -14.42 -2.65
C ILE A 68 -1.87 -14.10 -2.53
N VAL A 69 -1.15 -14.19 -3.64
CA VAL A 69 0.25 -13.75 -3.72
C VAL A 69 0.38 -12.66 -4.77
N ASP A 70 1.26 -11.71 -4.52
CA ASP A 70 1.56 -10.66 -5.48
C ASP A 70 3.04 -10.35 -5.54
N ALA A 71 3.46 -9.90 -6.71
CA ALA A 71 4.80 -9.45 -6.99
C ALA A 71 4.73 -8.23 -7.89
N GLY A 72 5.64 -7.28 -7.72
CA GLY A 72 5.65 -6.12 -8.60
C GLY A 72 6.91 -5.30 -8.51
N VAL A 73 7.04 -4.43 -9.50
CA VAL A 73 8.13 -3.49 -9.65
C VAL A 73 7.56 -2.10 -9.86
N GLY A 74 8.19 -1.11 -9.25
CA GLY A 74 7.82 0.29 -9.39
C GLY A 74 9.02 1.15 -9.70
N VAL A 75 8.80 2.18 -10.50
CA VAL A 75 9.76 3.24 -10.80
C VAL A 75 9.09 4.58 -10.56
N SER A 76 9.84 5.53 -10.00
CA SER A 76 9.33 6.87 -9.73
C SER A 76 10.41 7.92 -9.93
N GLY A 77 10.01 9.15 -10.22
CA GLY A 77 10.87 10.31 -10.15
C GLY A 77 10.94 10.86 -8.73
N GLY A 78 12.02 11.56 -8.42
CA GLY A 78 12.28 12.14 -7.09
C GLY A 78 13.14 11.24 -6.21
N ASP A 79 13.05 11.44 -4.91
CA ASP A 79 13.92 10.78 -3.93
C ASP A 79 13.62 9.28 -3.76
N ARG A 80 12.59 8.78 -4.44
CA ARG A 80 12.22 7.36 -4.48
C ARG A 80 12.26 6.94 -5.93
N SER A 81 13.26 6.17 -6.32
CA SER A 81 13.52 5.92 -7.74
C SER A 81 13.11 4.53 -8.21
N GLY A 82 13.09 3.55 -7.31
CA GLY A 82 12.69 2.19 -7.67
C GLY A 82 12.32 1.31 -6.49
N ARG A 83 11.47 0.31 -6.76
CA ARG A 83 11.14 -0.75 -5.80
C ARG A 83 10.81 -2.08 -6.47
N LEU A 84 11.04 -3.14 -5.72
CA LEU A 84 10.60 -4.51 -5.98
C LEU A 84 9.89 -4.99 -4.72
N PHE A 85 8.65 -5.49 -4.85
CA PHE A 85 7.89 -5.97 -3.71
C PHE A 85 7.29 -7.35 -4.00
N LEU A 86 7.16 -8.13 -2.93
CA LEU A 86 6.50 -9.44 -2.90
C LEU A 86 5.56 -9.48 -1.69
N GLY A 87 4.39 -10.06 -1.88
CA GLY A 87 3.33 -10.13 -0.87
C GLY A 87 2.61 -11.46 -0.86
N ALA A 88 2.15 -11.86 0.32
CA ALA A 88 1.23 -12.97 0.53
C ALA A 88 0.12 -12.52 1.47
N ASP A 89 -1.12 -12.52 0.98
CA ASP A 89 -2.31 -12.12 1.72
C ASP A 89 -3.15 -13.34 2.09
N TYR A 90 -3.41 -13.48 3.39
CA TYR A 90 -4.21 -14.57 3.95
C TYR A 90 -5.59 -14.08 4.38
N GLU A 91 -6.63 -14.48 3.66
CA GLU A 91 -8.03 -14.13 3.93
C GLU A 91 -8.57 -14.99 5.08
N ILE A 92 -8.65 -14.42 6.27
CA ILE A 92 -9.21 -15.10 7.45
C ILE A 92 -10.72 -15.25 7.26
N PHE A 93 -11.38 -14.18 6.79
CA PHE A 93 -12.79 -14.18 6.42
C PHE A 93 -12.93 -13.77 4.95
N PRO A 94 -13.03 -14.71 3.99
CA PRO A 94 -13.14 -14.42 2.56
C PRO A 94 -14.60 -14.16 2.13
N ASP A 95 -15.34 -13.37 2.91
CA ASP A 95 -16.72 -12.97 2.58
C ASP A 95 -16.76 -11.47 2.33
N TYR A 96 -17.33 -11.08 1.20
CA TYR A 96 -17.52 -9.67 0.81
C TYR A 96 -19.00 -9.26 0.85
N ASN A 97 -19.91 -10.21 1.01
CA ASN A 97 -21.36 -10.03 0.86
C ASN A 97 -22.06 -9.88 2.21
N GLN A 98 -21.91 -10.83 3.13
CA GLN A 98 -22.68 -10.83 4.39
C GLN A 98 -21.89 -10.10 5.50
N GLN A 99 -20.63 -10.46 5.67
CA GLN A 99 -19.72 -9.79 6.61
C GLN A 99 -18.54 -9.12 5.88
N PRO A 100 -17.84 -8.17 6.53
CA PRO A 100 -16.61 -7.62 5.98
C PRO A 100 -15.55 -8.72 5.83
N ARG A 101 -14.83 -8.66 4.71
CA ARG A 101 -13.65 -9.47 4.49
C ARG A 101 -12.54 -8.99 5.41
N PHE A 102 -11.87 -9.93 6.06
CA PHE A 102 -10.70 -9.66 6.88
C PHE A 102 -9.52 -10.51 6.42
N SER A 103 -8.37 -9.88 6.29
CA SER A 103 -7.13 -10.57 5.93
C SER A 103 -5.92 -9.98 6.62
N VAL A 104 -4.81 -10.70 6.52
CA VAL A 104 -3.49 -10.22 6.92
C VAL A 104 -2.53 -10.50 5.77
N LYS A 105 -1.92 -9.43 5.25
CA LYS A 105 -0.87 -9.52 4.23
C LYS A 105 0.50 -9.42 4.86
N ALA A 106 1.37 -10.37 4.59
CA ALA A 106 2.81 -10.25 4.84
C ALA A 106 3.50 -9.82 3.54
N SER A 107 4.50 -8.97 3.63
CA SER A 107 5.24 -8.52 2.45
C SER A 107 6.70 -8.24 2.75
N VAL A 108 7.50 -8.39 1.70
CA VAL A 108 8.90 -7.97 1.66
C VAL A 108 9.09 -7.03 0.49
N GLU A 109 9.90 -5.99 0.69
CA GLU A 109 10.15 -4.97 -0.31
C GLU A 109 11.62 -4.58 -0.31
N ASN A 110 12.19 -4.41 -1.50
CA ASN A 110 13.45 -3.75 -1.72
C ASN A 110 13.20 -2.41 -2.42
N ALA A 111 13.58 -1.30 -1.80
CA ALA A 111 13.37 0.04 -2.31
C ALA A 111 14.68 0.82 -2.40
N LEU A 112 14.78 1.70 -3.39
CA LEU A 112 15.85 2.67 -3.55
C LEU A 112 15.30 4.06 -3.21
N GLU A 113 15.70 4.59 -2.06
CA GLU A 113 15.24 5.87 -1.51
C GLU A 113 16.45 6.72 -1.07
N PHE A 114 16.49 8.01 -1.43
CA PHE A 114 17.60 8.92 -1.07
C PHE A 114 18.97 8.33 -1.40
N GLU A 115 19.06 7.67 -2.56
CA GLU A 115 20.25 6.94 -3.04
C GLU A 115 20.65 5.72 -2.19
N ALA A 116 19.91 5.42 -1.12
CA ALA A 116 20.14 4.29 -0.22
C ALA A 116 19.16 3.14 -0.47
N ARG A 117 19.64 1.91 -0.28
CA ARG A 117 18.80 0.71 -0.42
C ARG A 117 18.15 0.33 0.92
N HIS A 118 16.84 0.17 0.90
CA HIS A 118 16.01 -0.24 2.02
C HIS A 118 15.42 -1.63 1.77
N ASN A 119 15.44 -2.48 2.80
CA ASN A 119 14.72 -3.75 2.82
C ASN A 119 13.63 -3.68 3.88
N ILE A 120 12.38 -3.82 3.48
CA ILE A 120 11.23 -3.63 4.35
C ILE A 120 10.49 -4.95 4.48
N ILE A 121 10.23 -5.35 5.71
CA ILE A 121 9.41 -6.51 6.04
C ILE A 121 8.19 -6.00 6.79
N SER A 122 6.99 -6.30 6.31
CA SER A 122 5.76 -5.75 6.88
C SER A 122 4.62 -6.76 6.95
N VAL A 123 3.68 -6.45 7.84
CA VAL A 123 2.39 -7.10 7.98
C VAL A 123 1.29 -6.05 7.91
N ALA A 124 0.17 -6.37 7.25
CA ALA A 124 -0.91 -5.43 6.99
C ALA A 124 -2.26 -6.12 7.18
N PRO A 125 -2.86 -6.02 8.39
CA PRO A 125 -4.28 -6.33 8.58
C PRO A 125 -5.14 -5.44 7.69
N THR A 126 -6.09 -6.05 6.97
CA THR A 126 -6.93 -5.37 5.99
C THR A 126 -8.39 -5.78 6.16
N LEU A 127 -9.27 -4.78 6.18
CA LEU A 127 -10.72 -4.94 6.15
C LEU A 127 -11.26 -4.42 4.83
N SER A 128 -12.19 -5.14 4.22
CA SER A 128 -12.86 -4.72 2.97
C SER A 128 -14.31 -5.20 2.96
N LYS A 129 -15.19 -4.51 2.24
CA LYS A 129 -16.60 -4.91 2.11
C LYS A 129 -17.12 -4.52 0.73
N GLY A 130 -17.93 -5.40 0.13
CA GLY A 130 -18.61 -5.10 -1.11
C GLY A 130 -19.81 -4.18 -0.88
N PHE A 131 -19.95 -3.17 -1.72
CA PHE A 131 -21.11 -2.29 -1.78
C PHE A 131 -21.56 -2.15 -3.23
N ASN A 132 -22.86 -1.93 -3.42
CA ASN A 132 -23.43 -1.62 -4.72
C ASN A 132 -23.72 -0.11 -4.81
N PHE A 133 -23.00 0.57 -5.69
CA PHE A 133 -23.13 1.99 -5.99
C PHE A 133 -23.83 2.15 -7.34
N TRP A 134 -25.13 2.49 -7.32
CA TRP A 134 -25.93 2.73 -8.53
C TRP A 134 -25.91 1.59 -9.57
N GLY A 135 -25.92 0.34 -9.11
CA GLY A 135 -25.86 -0.85 -9.97
C GLY A 135 -24.45 -1.37 -10.25
N HIS A 136 -23.41 -0.70 -9.72
CA HIS A 136 -22.02 -1.10 -9.88
C HIS A 136 -21.39 -1.52 -8.55
N GLU A 137 -20.71 -2.66 -8.55
CA GLU A 137 -20.03 -3.15 -7.35
C GLU A 137 -18.70 -2.42 -7.13
N GLY A 138 -18.53 -1.92 -5.91
CA GLY A 138 -17.30 -1.30 -5.43
C GLY A 138 -16.92 -1.88 -4.08
N PHE A 139 -15.62 -2.01 -3.86
CA PHE A 139 -15.06 -2.73 -2.73
C PHE A 139 -14.05 -1.83 -2.03
N PRO A 140 -14.53 -0.91 -1.18
CA PRO A 140 -13.69 -0.15 -0.30
C PRO A 140 -12.90 -1.06 0.65
N PHE A 141 -11.71 -0.60 1.03
CA PHE A 141 -10.88 -1.26 2.01
C PHE A 141 -10.14 -0.24 2.88
N VAL A 142 -9.75 -0.71 4.07
CA VAL A 142 -8.83 -0.02 4.96
C VAL A 142 -7.81 -1.04 5.46
N SER A 143 -6.56 -0.62 5.55
CA SER A 143 -5.44 -1.45 5.96
C SER A 143 -4.50 -0.66 6.86
N ILE A 144 -3.89 -1.34 7.83
CA ILE A 144 -2.90 -0.73 8.74
C ILE A 144 -1.58 -1.48 8.58
N PRO A 145 -0.73 -1.08 7.62
CA PRO A 145 0.56 -1.71 7.44
C PRO A 145 1.54 -1.32 8.52
N MET A 146 2.27 -2.31 9.02
CA MET A 146 3.25 -2.19 10.07
C MET A 146 4.48 -3.00 9.70
N GLY A 147 5.68 -2.46 9.83
CA GLY A 147 6.88 -3.17 9.44
C GLY A 147 8.18 -2.62 10.01
N VAL A 148 9.27 -3.25 9.59
CA VAL A 148 10.63 -2.81 9.88
C VAL A 148 11.34 -2.57 8.55
N SER A 149 11.89 -1.36 8.39
CA SER A 149 12.76 -0.97 7.30
C SER A 149 14.21 -1.07 7.76
N LEU A 150 15.02 -1.83 7.03
CA LEU A 150 16.44 -2.02 7.24
C LEU A 150 17.20 -1.23 6.17
N ARG A 151 18.04 -0.28 6.58
CA ARG A 151 18.88 0.49 5.65
C ARG A 151 20.22 -0.21 5.49
N GLY A 152 20.55 -0.58 4.25
CA GLY A 152 21.71 -1.43 3.95
C GLY A 152 23.08 -0.76 4.19
N GLU A 153 23.15 0.57 4.08
CA GLU A 153 24.41 1.32 4.19
C GLU A 153 24.89 1.49 5.63
N ASP A 154 23.98 1.88 6.54
CA ASP A 154 24.33 2.26 7.91
C ASP A 154 23.96 1.19 8.94
N SER A 155 23.43 0.04 8.50
CA SER A 155 22.92 -1.04 9.37
C SER A 155 21.86 -0.57 10.38
N THR A 156 21.12 0.49 10.06
CA THR A 156 20.05 1.03 10.90
C THR A 156 18.70 0.39 10.57
N TYR A 157 17.83 0.35 11.57
CA TYR A 157 16.46 -0.12 11.41
C TYR A 157 15.45 0.91 11.89
N HIS A 158 14.29 0.95 11.22
CA HIS A 158 13.20 1.84 11.57
C HIS A 158 11.88 1.10 11.52
N THR A 159 11.02 1.33 12.50
CA THR A 159 9.63 0.88 12.43
C THR A 159 8.86 1.79 11.49
N VAL A 160 8.11 1.20 10.56
CA VAL A 160 7.22 1.90 9.62
C VAL A 160 5.77 1.57 9.94
N VAL A 161 4.90 2.58 9.95
CA VAL A 161 3.46 2.40 10.15
C VAL A 161 2.69 3.34 9.24
N ASN A 162 1.69 2.80 8.54
CA ASN A 162 0.82 3.52 7.63
C ASN A 162 -0.66 3.28 7.91
N LEU A 163 -1.48 4.16 7.37
CA LEU A 163 -2.90 3.92 7.13
C LEU A 163 -3.12 3.93 5.62
N ALA A 164 -3.58 2.82 5.05
CA ALA A 164 -3.97 2.73 3.65
C ALA A 164 -5.49 2.59 3.56
N MET A 165 -6.10 3.34 2.65
CA MET A 165 -7.53 3.26 2.37
C MET A 165 -7.73 3.35 0.86
N GLY A 166 -8.70 2.62 0.34
CA GLY A 166 -8.92 2.63 -1.10
C GLY A 166 -10.24 2.00 -1.48
N ILE A 167 -10.49 1.98 -2.79
CA ILE A 167 -11.65 1.34 -3.39
C ILE A 167 -11.23 0.67 -4.69
N THR A 168 -11.77 -0.52 -4.90
CA THR A 168 -11.56 -1.32 -6.11
C THR A 168 -12.92 -1.64 -6.73
N GLY A 169 -13.03 -1.67 -8.05
CA GLY A 169 -14.28 -2.05 -8.72
C GLY A 169 -14.12 -2.21 -10.23
N HIS A 170 -15.09 -2.85 -10.86
CA HIS A 170 -15.11 -2.98 -12.33
C HIS A 170 -15.35 -1.62 -12.98
N LEU A 171 -14.67 -1.35 -14.10
CA LEU A 171 -14.91 -0.11 -14.85
C LEU A 171 -16.33 -0.09 -15.43
N PRO A 172 -17.16 0.94 -15.12
CA PRO A 172 -18.54 1.02 -15.59
C PRO A 172 -18.63 1.55 -17.04
N ILE A 173 -17.74 1.07 -17.92
CA ILE A 173 -17.65 1.50 -19.32
C ILE A 173 -17.92 0.29 -20.22
N LYS A 174 -18.87 0.44 -21.16
CA LYS A 174 -19.20 -0.62 -22.13
C LYS A 174 -17.94 -1.05 -22.90
N GLY A 175 -17.67 -2.35 -22.94
CA GLY A 175 -16.48 -2.93 -23.57
C GLY A 175 -15.26 -3.08 -22.65
N TYR A 176 -15.24 -2.40 -21.50
CA TYR A 176 -14.12 -2.43 -20.53
C TYR A 176 -14.55 -2.95 -19.15
N SER A 177 -15.74 -3.53 -19.02
CA SER A 177 -16.25 -4.06 -17.75
C SER A 177 -15.44 -5.24 -17.18
N HIS A 178 -14.58 -5.85 -18.00
CA HIS A 178 -13.63 -6.89 -17.58
C HIS A 178 -12.40 -6.30 -16.89
N LEU A 179 -12.17 -4.99 -16.97
CA LEU A 179 -11.08 -4.31 -16.29
C LEU A 179 -11.51 -3.90 -14.89
N THR A 180 -10.61 -4.06 -13.93
CA THR A 180 -10.79 -3.57 -12.58
C THR A 180 -9.98 -2.31 -12.36
N ALA A 181 -10.61 -1.23 -11.91
CA ALA A 181 -9.92 -0.03 -11.47
C ALA A 181 -9.71 -0.04 -9.95
N ASN A 182 -8.60 0.55 -9.51
CA ASN A 182 -8.31 0.79 -8.10
C ASN A 182 -7.87 2.23 -7.87
N ALA A 183 -8.32 2.79 -6.75
CA ALA A 183 -7.83 4.04 -6.20
C ALA A 183 -7.45 3.81 -4.73
N GLU A 184 -6.26 4.23 -4.33
CA GLU A 184 -5.75 4.03 -2.99
C GLU A 184 -5.04 5.30 -2.51
N ALA A 185 -5.23 5.66 -1.26
CA ALA A 185 -4.47 6.67 -0.56
C ALA A 185 -3.77 6.01 0.64
N THR A 186 -2.47 6.28 0.77
CA THR A 186 -1.67 5.87 1.91
C THR A 186 -1.22 7.11 2.66
N ILE A 187 -1.37 7.09 3.99
CA ILE A 187 -0.98 8.16 4.90
C ILE A 187 0.08 7.61 5.85
N SER A 188 1.22 8.30 5.90
CA SER A 188 2.30 8.00 6.84
C SER A 188 1.86 8.28 8.28
N LEU A 189 1.94 7.27 9.15
CA LEU A 189 1.76 7.43 10.59
C LEU A 189 3.10 7.48 11.33
N ARG A 190 4.12 6.77 10.81
CA ARG A 190 5.49 6.77 11.37
C ARG A 190 6.52 6.38 10.33
N ASN A 191 7.56 7.21 10.20
CA ASN A 191 8.77 6.97 9.40
C ASN A 191 8.51 6.53 7.95
N ASN A 192 7.46 7.08 7.33
CA ASN A 192 7.03 6.72 5.97
C ASN A 192 6.62 7.94 5.14
N TYR A 193 6.10 7.72 3.93
CA TYR A 193 5.54 8.73 3.05
C TYR A 193 4.02 8.57 2.87
N SER A 194 3.40 9.62 2.36
CA SER A 194 2.00 9.64 1.96
C SER A 194 1.92 9.64 0.44
N ALA A 195 0.97 8.89 -0.09
CA ALA A 195 0.85 8.63 -1.51
C ALA A 195 -0.59 8.45 -1.95
N ILE A 196 -0.80 8.62 -3.24
CA ILE A 196 -2.02 8.22 -3.92
C ILE A 196 -1.65 7.30 -5.09
N PHE A 197 -2.43 6.24 -5.26
CA PHE A 197 -2.29 5.28 -6.35
C PHE A 197 -3.59 5.21 -7.14
N PHE A 198 -3.46 5.16 -8.46
CA PHE A 198 -4.55 4.88 -9.38
C PHE A 198 -4.10 3.78 -10.31
N GLY A 199 -4.88 2.71 -10.41
CA GLY A 199 -4.50 1.58 -11.24
C GLY A 199 -5.65 0.99 -12.01
N VAL A 200 -5.26 0.24 -13.04
CA VAL A 200 -6.14 -0.59 -13.86
C VAL A 200 -5.53 -1.98 -13.92
N SER A 201 -6.37 -2.98 -13.74
CA SER A 201 -6.00 -4.39 -13.72
C SER A 201 -6.73 -5.13 -14.83
N TYR A 202 -5.97 -5.95 -15.55
CA TYR A 202 -6.46 -6.84 -16.58
C TYR A 202 -6.43 -8.29 -16.07
N PRO A 203 -7.54 -9.04 -16.19
CA PRO A 203 -7.58 -10.44 -15.83
C PRO A 203 -6.88 -11.31 -16.87
N LEU A 204 -6.05 -12.23 -16.40
CA LEU A 204 -5.33 -13.20 -17.22
C LEU A 204 -5.98 -14.59 -17.08
N GLU A 205 -6.00 -15.33 -18.18
CA GLU A 205 -6.48 -16.73 -18.24
C GLU A 205 -5.58 -17.72 -17.45
#